data_AF-A0A2V5R2L3-F1
#
_entry.id   AF-A0A2V5R2L3-F1
#
_cell.length_a   1.000
_cell.length_b   1.000
_cell.length_c   1.000
_cell.angle_alpha   90.00
_cell.angle_beta   90.00
_cell.angle_gamma   90.00
#
_symmetry.space_group_name_H-M   'P 1'
#
loop_
_entity.id
_entity.type
_entity.pdbx_description
1 polymer ?
#
loop_
_entity_poly.entity_id
_entity_poly.type
_entity_poly.pdbx_seq_one_letter_code
_entity_poly.pdbx_strand_id
1 'polypeptide(L)'
;MRAIIATDFQGQLRKLIWLTENKSGVSAGICERTPNPHATYHSDGTFNCKLTVKGHILNFQPEKKIPLRKVATKQQLFGSGFFYVSNTMQRLPKFTPDRRIDTLLVIGQSVFSDIECAGVNVYIVHRSHENAFVAGAYSSYEGESYMVVALNLFRLHVFSDHQLGVIIYKGRKTQ
;
A
#
# COMPACT_ATOMS: atom_id res chain seq x y z
N MET A 1 14.06 -1.35 4.55
CA MET A 1 13.12 -0.23 4.79
C MET A 1 11.90 -0.76 5.53
N ARG A 2 11.31 0.02 6.45
CA ARG A 2 10.01 -0.22 7.09
C ARG A 2 9.22 1.08 7.15
N ALA A 3 8.07 1.11 6.48
CA ALA A 3 7.22 2.29 6.47
C ALA A 3 5.80 1.94 6.91
N ILE A 4 5.14 2.90 7.57
CA ILE A 4 3.73 2.82 7.94
C ILE A 4 3.01 4.02 7.34
N ILE A 5 1.84 3.75 6.75
CA ILE A 5 0.87 4.78 6.41
C ILE A 5 -0.25 4.68 7.43
N ALA A 6 -0.54 5.80 8.09
CA ALA A 6 -1.55 5.90 9.13
C ALA A 6 -2.53 7.05 8.83
N THR A 7 -3.67 7.02 9.50
CA THR A 7 -4.63 8.12 9.52
C THR A 7 -4.92 8.51 10.95
N ASP A 8 -5.20 9.79 11.19
CA ASP A 8 -5.79 10.19 12.47
C ASP A 8 -7.26 9.76 12.49
N PHE A 9 -7.70 9.23 13.63
CA PHE A 9 -9.11 8.96 13.88
C PHE A 9 -9.37 9.13 15.37
N GLN A 10 -10.19 10.12 15.72
CA GLN A 10 -10.53 10.47 17.12
C GLN A 10 -9.28 10.73 17.99
N GLY A 11 -8.30 11.45 17.44
CA GLY A 11 -7.05 11.80 18.15
C GLY A 11 -6.09 10.63 18.34
N GLN A 12 -6.28 9.54 17.60
CA GLN A 12 -5.38 8.38 17.61
C GLN A 12 -4.95 8.03 16.19
N LEU A 13 -3.65 7.88 16.00
CA LEU A 13 -3.11 7.36 14.74
C LEU A 13 -3.44 5.88 14.60
N ARG A 14 -4.18 5.54 13.53
CA ARG A 14 -4.57 4.18 13.15
C ARG A 14 -3.78 3.75 11.93
N LYS A 15 -3.13 2.58 12.01
CA LYS A 15 -2.32 2.05 10.91
C LYS A 15 -3.25 1.59 9.77
N LEU A 16 -3.01 2.08 8.56
CA LEU A 16 -3.72 1.68 7.35
C LEU A 16 -2.94 0.64 6.57
N ILE A 17 -1.68 0.97 6.24
CA ILE A 17 -0.81 0.18 5.37
C ILE A 17 0.55 0.04 6.06
N TRP A 18 1.18 -1.12 5.91
CA TRP A 18 2.57 -1.33 6.26
C TRP A 18 3.35 -1.78 5.03
N LEU A 19 4.59 -1.32 4.92
CA LEU A 19 5.56 -1.67 3.89
C LEU A 19 6.83 -2.16 4.57
N THR A 20 7.45 -3.19 4.02
CA THR A 20 8.72 -3.69 4.54
C THR A 20 9.58 -4.23 3.42
N GLU A 21 10.87 -4.00 3.56
CA GLU A 21 11.93 -4.61 2.78
C GLU A 21 12.88 -5.33 3.72
N ASN A 22 13.32 -6.50 3.29
CA ASN A 22 14.40 -7.26 3.90
C ASN A 22 15.29 -7.85 2.79
N LYS A 23 16.29 -8.66 3.17
CA LYS A 23 17.19 -9.31 2.20
C LYS A 23 16.49 -10.26 1.24
N SER A 24 15.37 -10.87 1.66
CA SER A 24 14.65 -11.86 0.86
C SER A 24 13.63 -11.24 -0.08
N GLY A 25 13.25 -9.97 0.07
CA GLY A 25 12.30 -9.31 -0.81
C GLY A 25 11.62 -8.08 -0.20
N VAL A 26 10.46 -7.75 -0.77
CA VAL A 26 9.60 -6.66 -0.33
C VAL A 26 8.19 -7.17 -0.05
N SER A 27 7.54 -6.59 0.95
CA SER A 27 6.19 -6.95 1.39
C SER A 27 5.37 -5.70 1.67
N ALA A 28 4.07 -5.79 1.40
CA ALA A 28 3.11 -4.75 1.73
C ALA A 28 1.79 -5.39 2.18
N GLY A 29 1.09 -4.72 3.09
CA GLY A 29 -0.24 -5.18 3.52
C GLY A 29 -1.09 -4.08 4.11
N ILE A 30 -2.40 -4.34 4.17
CA ILE A 30 -3.40 -3.47 4.79
C ILE A 30 -3.81 -4.02 6.16
N CYS A 31 -4.06 -3.13 7.10
CA CYS A 31 -4.36 -3.45 8.49
C CYS A 31 -5.85 -3.69 8.79
N GLU A 32 -6.72 -3.67 7.78
CA GLU A 32 -8.18 -3.68 7.97
C GLU A 32 -8.74 -5.00 8.52
N ARG A 33 -8.17 -6.16 8.14
CA ARG A 33 -8.79 -7.46 8.39
C ARG A 33 -7.86 -8.39 9.12
N THR A 34 -8.38 -9.30 9.92
CA THR A 34 -7.57 -10.37 10.52
C THR A 34 -7.88 -11.71 9.85
N PRO A 35 -6.89 -12.38 9.22
CA PRO A 35 -5.53 -11.90 9.01
C PRO A 35 -5.43 -10.79 7.95
N ASN A 36 -4.42 -9.94 8.08
CA ASN A 36 -4.20 -8.79 7.21
C ASN A 36 -3.95 -9.25 5.76
N PRO A 37 -4.69 -8.74 4.78
CA PRO A 37 -4.38 -8.91 3.37
C PRO A 37 -2.98 -8.34 3.09
N HIS A 38 -2.13 -9.13 2.47
CA HIS A 38 -0.77 -8.73 2.17
C HIS A 38 -0.19 -9.53 1.00
N ALA A 39 0.85 -8.98 0.40
CA ALA A 39 1.64 -9.65 -0.60
C ALA A 39 3.13 -9.49 -0.31
N THR A 40 3.90 -10.47 -0.76
CA THR A 40 5.36 -10.50 -0.69
C THR A 40 5.91 -10.86 -2.06
N TYR A 41 6.85 -10.05 -2.53
CA TYR A 41 7.63 -10.29 -3.74
C TYR A 41 9.07 -10.57 -3.34
N HIS A 42 9.47 -11.83 -3.49
CA HIS A 42 10.80 -12.29 -3.11
C HIS A 42 11.83 -11.87 -4.16
N SER A 43 13.08 -11.75 -3.72
CA SER A 43 14.24 -11.35 -4.52
C SER A 43 14.45 -12.21 -5.77
N ASP A 44 14.11 -13.49 -5.67
CA ASP A 44 14.20 -14.49 -6.73
C ASP A 44 13.00 -14.49 -7.70
N GLY A 45 12.04 -13.58 -7.51
CA GLY A 45 10.83 -13.46 -8.31
C GLY A 45 9.64 -14.29 -7.82
N THR A 46 9.78 -15.04 -6.73
CA THR A 46 8.64 -15.74 -6.14
C THR A 46 7.66 -14.72 -5.56
N PHE A 47 6.37 -14.84 -5.88
CA PHE A 47 5.32 -13.93 -5.44
C PHE A 47 4.27 -14.68 -4.62
N ASN A 48 4.03 -14.21 -3.39
CA ASN A 48 3.01 -14.74 -2.50
C ASN A 48 1.97 -13.67 -2.21
N CYS A 49 0.70 -14.03 -2.25
CA CYS A 49 -0.40 -13.15 -1.86
C CYS A 49 -1.33 -13.89 -0.90
N LYS A 50 -1.71 -13.22 0.17
CA LYS A 50 -2.72 -13.67 1.12
C LYS A 50 -3.81 -12.61 1.15
N LEU A 51 -5.02 -13.00 0.75
CA LEU A 51 -6.19 -12.14 0.87
C LEU A 51 -7.14 -12.70 1.93
N THR A 52 -7.93 -11.81 2.51
CA THR A 52 -9.02 -12.21 3.42
C THR A 52 -10.33 -11.71 2.86
N VAL A 53 -11.21 -12.63 2.48
CA VAL A 53 -12.51 -12.33 1.88
C VAL A 53 -13.61 -12.96 2.73
N LYS A 54 -14.55 -12.15 3.23
CA LYS A 54 -15.65 -12.59 4.10
C LYS A 54 -15.19 -13.44 5.30
N GLY A 55 -14.05 -13.09 5.91
CA GLY A 55 -13.48 -13.83 7.04
C GLY A 55 -12.68 -15.09 6.67
N HIS A 56 -12.64 -15.48 5.39
CA HIS A 56 -11.86 -16.62 4.93
C HIS A 56 -10.53 -16.17 4.33
N ILE A 57 -9.49 -16.94 4.66
CA ILE A 57 -8.15 -16.76 4.10
C ILE A 57 -8.12 -17.39 2.71
N LEU A 58 -7.84 -16.58 1.70
CA LEU A 58 -7.48 -17.05 0.36
C LEU A 58 -5.95 -17.04 0.25
N ASN A 59 -5.37 -18.23 0.30
CA ASN A 59 -3.97 -18.45 0.00
C ASN A 59 -3.85 -18.76 -1.49
N PHE A 60 -3.24 -17.86 -2.24
CA PHE A 60 -2.92 -18.12 -3.64
C PHE A 60 -1.66 -18.98 -3.71
N GLN A 61 -1.62 -19.89 -4.68
CA GLN A 61 -0.37 -20.61 -4.95
C GLN A 61 0.72 -19.60 -5.31
N PRO A 62 1.97 -19.82 -4.85
CA PRO A 62 3.09 -18.97 -5.22
C PRO A 62 3.21 -18.86 -6.74
N GLU A 63 3.28 -17.63 -7.24
CA GLU A 63 3.48 -17.35 -8.66
C GLU A 63 4.97 -17.06 -8.89
N LYS A 64 5.56 -17.58 -9.97
CA LYS A 64 6.92 -17.24 -10.35
C LYS A 64 6.92 -16.09 -11.34
N LYS A 65 7.47 -14.95 -10.91
CA LYS A 65 7.68 -13.75 -11.72
C LYS A 65 9.18 -13.57 -12.02
N ILE A 66 9.52 -12.49 -12.70
CA ILE A 66 10.92 -12.09 -12.89
C ILE A 66 11.58 -11.78 -11.54
N PRO A 67 12.90 -11.99 -11.38
CA PRO A 67 13.61 -11.55 -10.18
C PRO A 67 13.42 -10.06 -9.90
N LEU A 68 13.33 -9.65 -8.64
CA LEU A 68 13.03 -8.26 -8.25
C LEU A 68 14.02 -7.28 -8.89
N ARG A 69 15.32 -7.61 -8.86
CA ARG A 69 16.38 -6.79 -9.48
C ARG A 69 16.26 -6.65 -11.00
N LYS A 70 15.50 -7.53 -11.66
CA LYS A 70 15.26 -7.50 -13.11
C LYS A 70 13.97 -6.76 -13.49
N VAL A 71 13.19 -6.26 -12.53
CA VAL A 71 12.04 -5.38 -12.82
C VAL A 71 12.57 -4.08 -13.42
N ALA A 72 12.44 -3.93 -14.73
CA ALA A 72 13.00 -2.79 -15.48
C ALA A 72 12.11 -1.54 -15.44
N THR A 73 10.80 -1.71 -15.23
CA THR A 73 9.80 -0.64 -15.27
C THR A 73 9.05 -0.53 -13.94
N LYS A 74 7.84 -1.07 -13.84
CA LYS A 74 7.06 -1.21 -12.62
C LYS A 74 6.39 -2.58 -12.56
N GLN A 75 6.18 -3.09 -11.36
CA GLN A 75 5.49 -4.34 -11.10
C GLN A 75 4.51 -4.13 -9.95
N GLN A 76 3.24 -4.46 -10.14
CA GLN A 76 2.28 -4.40 -9.04
C GLN A 76 2.63 -5.45 -8.00
N LEU A 77 2.78 -5.00 -6.76
CA LEU A 77 2.99 -5.85 -5.57
C LEU A 77 1.65 -6.19 -4.95
N PHE A 78 0.80 -5.18 -4.75
CA PHE A 78 -0.44 -5.33 -4.01
C PHE A 78 -1.48 -4.32 -4.50
N GLY A 79 -2.75 -4.71 -4.52
CA GLY A 79 -3.87 -3.84 -4.82
C GLY A 79 -5.03 -4.21 -3.92
N SER A 80 -5.62 -3.23 -3.23
CA SER A 80 -6.73 -3.47 -2.32
C SER A 80 -7.54 -2.20 -2.09
N GLY A 81 -8.51 -2.29 -1.18
CA GLY A 81 -9.22 -1.13 -0.67
C GLY A 81 -9.39 -1.24 0.83
N PHE A 82 -9.68 -0.11 1.46
CA PHE A 82 -10.08 -0.06 2.87
C PHE A 82 -11.30 0.82 3.05
N PHE A 83 -12.15 0.47 4.01
CA PHE A 83 -13.34 1.21 4.37
C PHE A 83 -13.03 2.25 5.45
N TYR A 84 -13.39 3.49 5.18
CA TYR A 84 -13.29 4.62 6.10
C TYR A 84 -14.60 4.82 6.88
N VAL A 85 -15.06 3.76 7.55
CA VAL A 85 -16.24 3.79 8.43
C VAL A 85 -15.82 3.60 9.88
N SER A 86 -16.54 4.23 10.82
CA SER A 86 -16.16 4.29 12.24
C SER A 86 -15.84 2.92 12.85
N ASN A 87 -16.69 1.91 12.61
CA ASN A 87 -16.49 0.56 13.13
C ASN A 87 -15.20 -0.09 12.62
N THR A 88 -14.81 0.18 11.37
CA THR A 88 -13.56 -0.33 10.78
C THR A 88 -12.37 0.42 11.37
N MET A 89 -12.41 1.75 11.38
CA MET A 89 -11.31 2.59 11.88
C MET A 89 -11.00 2.35 13.36
N GLN A 90 -12.02 2.10 14.19
CA GLN A 90 -11.85 1.77 15.61
C GLN A 90 -11.10 0.44 15.83
N ARG A 91 -11.27 -0.53 14.93
CA ARG A 91 -10.64 -1.86 15.01
C ARG A 91 -9.21 -1.86 14.45
N LEU A 92 -8.83 -0.86 13.67
CA LEU A 92 -7.47 -0.76 13.16
C LEU A 92 -6.45 -0.69 14.29
N PRO A 93 -5.28 -1.33 14.12
CA PRO A 93 -4.19 -1.24 15.08
C PRO A 93 -3.81 0.23 15.33
N LYS A 94 -3.69 0.60 16.60
CA LYS A 94 -3.12 1.89 16.98
C LYS A 94 -1.64 1.92 16.58
N PHE A 95 -1.18 3.08 16.13
CA PHE A 95 0.23 3.33 15.95
C PHE A 95 0.88 3.51 17.32
N THR A 96 1.98 2.78 17.53
CA THR A 96 2.88 2.95 18.66
C THR A 96 4.25 3.24 18.05
N PRO A 97 4.95 4.31 18.50
CA PRO A 97 6.29 4.61 18.03
C PRO A 97 7.22 3.40 18.14
N ASP A 98 7.96 3.11 17.07
CA ASP A 98 8.94 2.02 17.01
C ASP A 98 10.16 2.53 16.24
N ARG A 99 11.33 2.48 16.88
CA ARG A 99 12.62 2.89 16.32
C ARG A 99 13.03 2.16 15.03
N ARG A 100 12.39 1.05 14.72
CA ARG A 100 12.63 0.28 13.49
C ARG A 100 11.85 0.81 12.28
N ILE A 101 10.97 1.78 12.48
CA ILE A 101 10.19 2.40 11.40
C ILE A 101 11.01 3.53 10.82
N ASP A 102 11.37 3.41 9.55
CA ASP A 102 12.15 4.41 8.82
C ASP A 102 11.26 5.58 8.37
N THR A 103 9.96 5.35 8.18
CA THR A 103 9.03 6.37 7.68
C THR A 103 7.61 6.17 8.22
N LEU A 104 7.02 7.25 8.73
CA LEU A 104 5.60 7.35 9.05
C LEU A 104 4.96 8.40 8.15
N LEU A 105 4.03 7.99 7.30
CA LEU A 105 3.18 8.90 6.54
C LEU A 105 1.82 8.99 7.22
N VAL A 106 1.36 10.22 7.52
CA VAL A 106 0.05 10.45 8.13
C VAL A 106 -0.87 11.13 7.12
N ILE A 107 -2.03 10.53 6.87
CA ILE A 107 -3.09 11.10 6.04
C ILE A 107 -4.19 11.61 6.98
N GLY A 108 -4.43 12.92 6.97
CA GLY A 108 -5.40 13.56 7.85
C GLY A 108 -6.82 13.02 7.64
N GLN A 109 -7.60 12.93 8.72
CA GLN A 109 -8.98 12.44 8.68
C GLN A 109 -9.87 13.18 7.66
N SER A 110 -9.65 14.49 7.49
CA SER A 110 -10.41 15.33 6.55
C SER A 110 -10.30 14.89 5.09
N VAL A 111 -9.24 14.18 4.73
CA VAL A 111 -9.05 13.66 3.37
C VAL A 111 -10.11 12.60 3.03
N PHE A 112 -10.58 11.89 4.04
CA PHE A 112 -11.52 10.77 3.93
C PHE A 112 -12.92 11.09 4.48
N SER A 113 -13.20 12.33 4.86
CA SER A 113 -14.48 12.70 5.50
C SER A 113 -15.70 12.58 4.57
N ASP A 114 -15.47 12.61 3.27
CA ASP A 114 -16.48 12.60 2.21
C ASP A 114 -16.63 11.22 1.53
N ILE A 115 -15.95 10.18 2.03
CA ILE A 115 -15.93 8.86 1.40
C ILE A 115 -16.17 7.75 2.42
N GLU A 116 -16.64 6.61 1.93
CA GLU A 116 -16.77 5.39 2.73
C GLU A 116 -15.63 4.40 2.46
N CYS A 117 -14.91 4.53 1.35
CA CYS A 117 -13.82 3.64 0.99
C CYS A 117 -12.74 4.32 0.15
N ALA A 118 -11.51 3.84 0.29
CA ALA A 118 -10.36 4.25 -0.50
C ALA A 118 -9.69 3.02 -1.12
N GLY A 119 -9.20 3.18 -2.34
CA GLY A 119 -8.37 2.19 -3.02
C GLY A 119 -6.89 2.43 -2.72
N VAL A 120 -6.10 1.36 -2.67
CA VAL A 120 -4.65 1.43 -2.56
C VAL A 120 -4.01 0.49 -3.57
N ASN A 121 -3.03 1.01 -4.31
CA ASN A 121 -2.15 0.19 -5.12
C ASN A 121 -0.70 0.40 -4.70
N VAL A 122 0.03 -0.71 -4.55
CA VAL A 122 1.45 -0.75 -4.20
C VAL A 122 2.21 -1.39 -5.34
N TYR A 123 3.28 -0.74 -5.78
CA TYR A 123 4.13 -1.15 -6.87
C TYR A 123 5.59 -1.22 -6.44
N ILE A 124 6.34 -2.13 -7.04
CA ILE A 124 7.79 -2.05 -7.13
C ILE A 124 8.08 -1.21 -8.37
N VAL A 125 8.83 -0.13 -8.22
CA VAL A 125 9.13 0.83 -9.29
C VAL A 125 10.62 0.91 -9.46
N HIS A 126 11.12 0.72 -10.68
CA HIS A 126 12.52 0.98 -11.01
C HIS A 126 12.75 2.50 -11.05
N ARG A 127 13.86 2.97 -10.50
CA ARG A 127 14.15 4.42 -10.37
C ARG A 127 14.12 5.18 -11.70
N SER A 128 14.60 4.56 -12.79
CA SER A 128 14.55 5.19 -14.12
C SER A 128 13.13 5.39 -14.66
N HIS A 129 12.11 4.80 -14.04
CA HIS A 129 10.70 4.90 -14.43
C HIS A 129 9.85 5.66 -13.39
N GLU A 130 10.48 6.34 -12.42
CA GLU A 130 9.80 7.16 -11.43
C GLU A 130 8.85 8.18 -12.08
N ASN A 131 9.35 8.99 -13.02
CA ASN A 131 8.55 10.01 -13.69
C ASN A 131 7.33 9.42 -14.42
N ALA A 132 7.52 8.31 -15.14
CA ALA A 132 6.44 7.63 -15.85
C ALA A 132 5.41 7.02 -14.88
N PHE A 133 5.86 6.52 -13.72
CA PHE A 133 4.99 6.04 -12.66
C PHE A 133 4.14 7.16 -12.07
N VAL A 134 4.76 8.31 -11.73
CA VAL A 134 4.04 9.47 -11.19
C VAL A 134 3.02 10.00 -12.20
N ALA A 135 3.44 10.25 -13.44
CA ALA A 135 2.53 10.75 -14.48
C ALA A 135 1.35 9.79 -14.71
N GLY A 136 1.63 8.48 -14.77
CA GLY A 136 0.61 7.45 -14.97
C GLY A 136 -0.43 7.36 -13.85
N ALA A 137 -0.03 7.64 -12.61
CA ALA A 137 -0.95 7.60 -11.47
C ALA A 137 -2.07 8.64 -11.57
N TYR A 138 -1.74 9.85 -12.03
CA TYR A 138 -2.70 10.94 -12.22
C TYR A 138 -3.54 10.72 -13.49
N SER A 139 -2.93 10.24 -14.59
CA SER A 139 -3.66 10.05 -15.85
C SER A 139 -4.69 8.91 -15.84
N SER A 140 -4.49 7.87 -15.02
CA SER A 140 -5.32 6.66 -15.05
C SER A 140 -6.55 6.71 -14.15
N TYR A 141 -6.59 7.63 -13.17
CA TYR A 141 -7.61 7.60 -12.11
C TYR A 141 -8.23 8.95 -11.76
N GLU A 142 -7.71 10.08 -12.25
CA GLU A 142 -8.41 11.36 -12.11
C GLU A 142 -9.57 11.42 -13.10
N GLY A 143 -10.77 11.16 -12.58
CA GLY A 143 -12.03 11.26 -13.31
C GLY A 143 -13.16 11.68 -12.36
N GLU A 144 -14.40 11.68 -12.84
CA GLU A 144 -15.54 12.09 -12.02
C GLU A 144 -15.76 11.19 -10.79
N SER A 145 -15.32 9.93 -10.85
CA SER A 145 -15.57 8.94 -9.81
C SER A 145 -14.40 8.69 -8.85
N TYR A 146 -13.16 9.03 -9.22
CA TYR A 146 -11.97 8.73 -8.42
C TYR A 146 -10.94 9.85 -8.44
N MET A 147 -10.17 9.95 -7.36
CA MET A 147 -9.21 11.02 -7.12
C MET A 147 -7.97 10.46 -6.44
N VAL A 148 -6.78 10.86 -6.89
CA VAL A 148 -5.52 10.55 -6.21
C VAL A 148 -5.43 11.36 -4.93
N VAL A 149 -5.29 10.67 -3.81
CA VAL A 149 -5.16 11.27 -2.48
C VAL A 149 -3.69 11.41 -2.08
N ALA A 150 -2.92 10.36 -2.35
CA ALA A 150 -1.53 10.31 -1.97
C ALA A 150 -0.78 9.44 -2.96
N LEU A 151 0.37 9.93 -3.42
CA LEU A 151 1.36 9.17 -4.15
C LEU A 151 2.68 9.31 -3.42
N ASN A 152 3.27 8.18 -3.02
CA ASN A 152 4.53 8.17 -2.27
C ASN A 152 5.48 7.12 -2.84
N LEU A 153 6.75 7.47 -2.92
CA LEU A 153 7.83 6.56 -3.31
C LEU A 153 8.76 6.34 -2.10
N PHE A 154 8.79 5.13 -1.60
CA PHE A 154 9.61 4.74 -0.47
C PHE A 154 10.91 4.11 -0.97
N ARG A 155 12.04 4.71 -0.60
CA ARG A 155 13.37 4.22 -0.97
C ARG A 155 13.63 2.83 -0.35
N LEU A 156 14.18 1.94 -1.16
CA LEU A 156 14.67 0.64 -0.75
C LEU A 156 16.18 0.70 -0.48
N HIS A 157 16.65 -0.04 0.52
CA HIS A 157 18.06 -0.07 0.94
C HIS A 157 18.80 -1.28 0.36
N VAL A 158 18.16 -2.44 0.27
CA VAL A 158 18.73 -3.68 -0.29
C VAL A 158 18.59 -3.70 -1.81
N PHE A 159 17.42 -3.30 -2.31
CA PHE A 159 17.13 -3.23 -3.75
C PHE A 159 17.23 -1.77 -4.20
N SER A 160 18.46 -1.24 -4.18
CA SER A 160 18.75 0.18 -4.32
C SER A 160 18.26 0.80 -5.63
N ASP A 161 18.13 0.05 -6.70
CA ASP A 161 17.66 0.55 -8.00
C ASP A 161 16.13 0.64 -8.10
N HIS A 162 15.43 0.24 -7.02
CA HIS A 162 13.99 0.19 -6.93
C HIS A 162 13.46 1.04 -5.75
N GLN A 163 12.16 1.33 -5.80
CA GLN A 163 11.36 1.94 -4.75
C GLN A 163 10.06 1.16 -4.59
N LEU A 164 9.41 1.29 -3.44
CA LEU A 164 7.99 0.95 -3.30
C LEU A 164 7.15 2.19 -3.57
N GLY A 165 6.38 2.18 -4.65
CA GLY A 165 5.38 3.20 -4.93
C GLY A 165 4.04 2.84 -4.33
N VAL A 166 3.44 3.74 -3.57
CA VAL A 166 2.08 3.61 -3.05
C VAL A 166 1.23 4.72 -3.63
N ILE A 167 0.09 4.34 -4.20
CA ILE A 167 -0.94 5.26 -4.67
C ILE A 167 -2.22 4.95 -3.90
N ILE A 168 -2.79 5.97 -3.29
CA ILE A 168 -4.08 5.90 -2.60
C ILE A 168 -5.06 6.75 -3.39
N TYR A 169 -6.20 6.15 -3.69
CA TYR A 169 -7.30 6.77 -4.41
C TYR A 169 -8.51 6.86 -3.50
N LYS A 170 -9.29 7.92 -3.61
CA LYS A 170 -10.62 7.97 -3.02
C LYS A 170 -11.68 7.99 -4.10
N GLY A 171 -12.78 7.27 -3.89
CA GLY A 171 -13.97 7.40 -4.71
C GLY A 171 -14.74 8.65 -4.31
N ARG A 172 -15.20 9.46 -5.26
CA ARG A 172 -16.08 10.59 -4.93
C ARG A 172 -17.45 10.06 -4.53
N LYS A 173 -18.05 10.59 -3.45
CA LYS A 173 -19.49 10.45 -3.22
C LYS A 173 -20.19 11.13 -4.40
N THR A 174 -20.97 10.40 -5.18
CA THR A 174 -21.93 11.03 -6.10
C THR A 174 -22.85 11.89 -5.24
N GLN A 175 -22.87 13.20 -5.52
CA GLN A 175 -23.78 14.15 -4.88
C GLN A 175 -25.23 13.80 -5.21
#